data_AF-A0A7W7W5S7-F1
#
_entry.id   AF-A0A7W7W5S7-F1
#
_cell.length_a   1.000
_cell.length_b   1.000
_cell.length_c   1.000
_cell.angle_alpha   90.00
_cell.angle_beta   90.00
_cell.angle_gamma   90.00
#
_symmetry.space_group_name_H-M   'P 1'
#
loop_
_entity.id
_entity.type
_entity.pdbx_description
1 polymer ?
#
loop_
_entity_poly.entity_id
_entity_poly.type
_entity_poly.pdbx_seq_one_letter_code
_entity_poly.pdbx_strand_id
1 'polypeptide(L)' 'MIFRPQLEIAGSVTRLLVDQMRSVDVDYVHGDPVHYLDRSEMAEVEHAVVRYLGL' A
#
# COMPACT_ATOMS: atom_id res chain seq x y z
N MET A 1 2.25 -18.05 3.24
CA MET A 1 1.39 -17.47 2.18
C MET A 1 1.45 -15.96 2.33
N ILE A 2 1.71 -15.22 1.25
CA ILE A 2 1.81 -13.76 1.28
C ILE A 2 0.39 -13.18 1.22
N PHE A 3 0.07 -12.28 2.14
CA PHE A 3 -1.21 -11.56 2.14
C PHE A 3 -1.10 -10.30 1.27
N ARG A 4 -1.97 -10.19 0.27
CA ARG A 4 -2.00 -9.08 -0.69
C ARG A 4 -3.42 -8.49 -0.72
N PRO A 5 -3.74 -7.50 0.12
CA PRO A 5 -5.09 -6.95 0.19
C PRO A 5 -5.48 -6.24 -1.12
N GLN A 6 -6.78 -6.12 -1.36
CA GLN A 6 -7.34 -5.26 -2.39
C GLN A 6 -7.82 -3.96 -1.73
N LEU A 7 -7.45 -2.82 -2.31
CA LEU A 7 -7.76 -1.48 -1.84
C LEU A 7 -8.42 -0.70 -2.97
N GLU A 8 -9.30 0.23 -2.67
CA GLU A 8 -9.82 1.17 -3.67
C GLU A 8 -8.87 2.37 -3.76
N ILE A 9 -8.27 2.60 -4.92
CA ILE A 9 -7.35 3.73 -5.13
C ILE A 9 -7.93 4.59 -6.24
N ALA A 10 -8.40 5.79 -5.90
CA ALA A 10 -9.01 6.71 -6.85
C ALA A 10 -10.12 6.04 -7.72
N GLY A 11 -10.98 5.24 -7.08
CA GLY A 11 -12.06 4.50 -7.75
C GLY A 11 -11.64 3.22 -8.47
N SER A 12 -10.37 2.81 -8.36
CA SER A 12 -9.82 1.61 -8.99
C SER A 12 -9.45 0.56 -7.95
N VAL A 13 -10.04 -0.64 -8.05
CA VAL A 13 -9.65 -1.78 -7.21
C VAL A 13 -8.20 -2.18 -7.55
N THR A 14 -7.33 -2.02 -6.56
CA THR A 14 -5.88 -2.15 -6.68
C THR A 14 -5.38 -3.19 -5.70
N ARG A 15 -4.46 -4.06 -6.15
CA ARG A 15 -3.84 -5.07 -5.28
C ARG A 15 -2.52 -4.54 -4.70
N LEU A 16 -2.39 -4.55 -3.39
CA LEU A 16 -1.14 -4.20 -2.72
C LEU A 16 -0.11 -5.33 -2.84
N LEU A 17 1.04 -5.04 -3.42
CA LEU A 17 2.16 -5.98 -3.56
C LEU A 17 3.16 -5.82 -2.41
N VAL A 18 2.76 -6.24 -1.20
CA VAL A 18 3.56 -6.07 0.03
C VAL A 18 4.96 -6.69 -0.07
N ASP A 19 5.10 -7.76 -0.84
CA ASP A 19 6.37 -8.46 -1.07
C ASP A 19 7.28 -7.79 -2.11
N GLN A 20 6.84 -6.68 -2.70
CA GLN A 20 7.63 -5.85 -3.62
C GLN A 20 7.90 -4.45 -3.05
N MET A 21 7.75 -4.25 -1.74
CA MET A 21 8.13 -3.01 -1.09
C MET A 21 9.62 -2.70 -1.33
N ARG A 22 9.89 -1.46 -1.72
CA ARG A 22 11.24 -0.96 -1.96
C ARG A 22 11.33 0.50 -1.58
N SER A 23 12.53 0.95 -1.24
CA SER A 23 12.83 2.38 -1.17
C SER A 23 12.81 2.98 -2.57
N VAL A 24 12.33 4.21 -2.67
CA VAL A 24 12.40 5.04 -3.88
C VAL A 24 12.93 6.40 -3.47
N ASP A 25 13.72 7.02 -4.34
CA ASP A 25 14.16 8.41 -4.16
C ASP A 25 12.98 9.34 -4.45
N VAL A 26 12.75 10.31 -3.56
CA VAL A 26 11.64 11.26 -3.64
C VAL A 26 11.76 12.19 -4.84
N ASP A 27 12.97 12.37 -5.36
CA ASP A 27 13.20 13.14 -6.59
C ASP A 27 12.54 12.48 -7.82
N TYR A 28 12.16 11.21 -7.76
CA TYR A 28 11.39 10.52 -8.80
C TYR A 28 9.87 10.53 -8.55
N VAL A 29 9.40 11.15 -7.47
CA VAL A 29 7.96 11.30 -7.18
C VAL A 29 7.53 12.70 -7.61
N HIS A 30 6.71 12.77 -8.66
CA HIS A 30 6.27 14.02 -9.25
C HIS A 30 4.75 14.18 -9.18
N GLY A 31 4.31 15.44 -9.08
CA GLY A 31 2.89 15.80 -8.99
C GLY A 31 2.32 15.66 -7.58
N ASP A 32 1.01 15.82 -7.48
CA ASP A 32 0.26 15.72 -6.22
C ASP A 32 -0.16 14.28 -5.93
N PRO A 33 -0.35 13.90 -4.65
CA PRO A 33 -0.94 12.61 -4.29
C PRO A 33 -2.27 12.37 -5.00
N VAL A 34 -2.37 11.25 -5.71
CA VAL A 34 -3.59 10.88 -6.46
C VAL A 34 -4.73 10.41 -5.55
N HIS A 35 -4.41 9.92 -4.35
CA HIS A 35 -5.37 9.37 -3.41
C HIS A 35 -4.80 9.38 -1.98
N TYR A 36 -5.69 9.47 -0.99
CA TYR A 36 -5.37 9.32 0.42
C TYR A 36 -6.19 8.15 0.97
N LEU A 37 -5.50 7.18 1.58
CA LEU A 37 -6.17 6.05 2.20
C LEU A 37 -6.93 6.52 3.44
N ASP A 38 -8.15 6.02 3.58
CA ASP A 38 -8.91 6.19 4.81
C ASP A 38 -8.38 5.29 5.93
N ARG A 39 -9.01 5.38 7.10
CA ARG A 39 -8.60 4.62 8.29
C ARG A 39 -8.70 3.10 8.09
N SER A 40 -9.77 2.62 7.46
CA SER A 40 -9.97 1.19 7.21
C SER A 40 -8.97 0.66 6.20
N GLU A 41 -8.73 1.41 5.13
CA GLU A 41 -7.77 1.04 4.09
C GLU A 41 -6.34 1.03 4.64
N MET A 42 -5.98 2.02 5.45
CA MET A 42 -4.68 2.06 6.12
C MET A 42 -4.51 0.87 7.09
N ALA A 43 -5.57 0.43 7.78
CA ALA A 43 -5.50 -0.73 8.66
C ALA A 43 -5.21 -2.04 7.89
N GLU A 44 -5.76 -2.19 6.68
CA GLU A 44 -5.45 -3.33 5.79
C GLU A 44 -3.98 -3.32 5.34
N VAL A 45 -3.46 -2.14 5.00
CA VAL A 45 -2.03 -1.95 4.66
C VAL A 45 -1.14 -2.33 5.85
N GLU A 46 -1.43 -1.80 7.03
CA GLU A 46 -0.67 -2.08 8.26
C GLU A 46 -0.68 -3.57 8.58
N HIS A 47 -1.85 -4.22 8.53
CA HIS A 47 -1.98 -5.66 8.75
C HIS A 47 -1.13 -6.48 7.77
N ALA A 48 -1.12 -6.10 6.49
CA ALA A 48 -0.31 -6.77 5.49
C ALA A 48 1.19 -6.60 5.72
N VAL A 49 1.64 -5.40 6.07
CA VAL A 49 3.05 -5.09 6.32
C VAL A 49 3.55 -5.80 7.58
N VAL A 50 2.83 -5.72 8.68
CA VAL A 50 3.15 -6.43 9.94
C VAL A 50 3.30 -7.93 9.70
N ARG A 51 2.33 -8.52 8.99
CA ARG A 51 2.36 -9.95 8.66
C ARG A 51 3.53 -10.32 7.74
N TYR A 52 3.89 -9.46 6.79
CA TYR A 52 5.02 -9.70 5.90
C TYR A 52 6.37 -9.61 6.63
N LEU A 53 6.49 -8.66 7.57
CA LEU A 53 7.71 -8.46 8.37
C LEU A 53 7.83 -9.43 9.55
N GLY A 54 6.74 -10.13 9.92
CA GLY A 54 6.71 -11.06 11.04
C GLY A 54 6.73 -10.38 12.40
N LEU A 55 6.11 -9.19 12.48
CA LEU A 55 5.98 -8.37 13.69
C LEU A 55 4.67 -8.63 14.45
#